data_AF-A0A9X4AGW0-F1
#
_entry.id   AF-A0A9X4AGW0-F1
#
_cell.length_a   1.000
_cell.length_b   1.000
_cell.length_c   1.000
_cell.angle_alpha   90.00
_cell.angle_beta   90.00
_cell.angle_gamma   90.00
#
_symmetry.space_group_name_H-M   'P 1'
#
loop_
_entity.id
_entity.type
_entity.pdbx_description
1 polymer ?
#
loop_
_entity_poly.entity_id
_entity_poly.type
_entity_poly.pdbx_seq_one_letter_code
_entity_poly.pdbx_strand_id
1 'polypeptide(L)'
;MNLIKYLGVQLILFSVIILASFYLDPYINKPFTSTDLIAIIIGITILVVVFNFNKLKKGLKPIPTYNKILLSVIAFVIAIIVIGVLTGEMQF
;
A
#
# COMPACT_ATOMS: atom_id res chain seq x y z
N MET A 1 -7.02 8.63 19.71
CA MET A 1 -5.67 8.10 19.39
C MET A 1 -5.65 6.86 18.51
N ASN A 2 -6.60 5.91 18.63
CA ASN A 2 -6.57 4.67 17.85
C ASN A 2 -6.92 4.86 16.36
N LEU A 3 -7.82 5.81 16.05
CA LEU A 3 -8.24 6.13 14.68
C LEU A 3 -7.13 6.77 13.84
N ILE A 4 -6.41 7.75 14.40
CA ILE A 4 -5.27 8.41 13.74
C ILE A 4 -4.14 7.41 13.52
N LYS A 5 -3.84 6.56 14.52
CA LYS A 5 -2.86 5.47 14.37
C LYS A 5 -3.30 4.49 13.27
N TYR A 6 -4.57 4.10 13.25
CA TYR A 6 -5.11 3.25 12.19
C TYR A 6 -4.97 3.90 10.81
N LEU A 7 -5.32 5.19 10.67
CA LEU A 7 -5.21 5.93 9.43
C LEU A 7 -3.75 6.02 8.94
N GLY A 8 -2.80 6.38 9.81
CA GLY A 8 -1.39 6.45 9.43
C GLY A 8 -0.84 5.09 8.99
N VAL A 9 -1.16 4.02 9.72
CA VAL A 9 -0.76 2.65 9.35
C VAL A 9 -1.37 2.25 8.01
N GLN A 10 -2.64 2.55 7.80
CA GLN A 10 -3.36 2.20 6.57
C GLN A 10 -2.86 2.99 5.35
N LEU A 11 -2.49 4.26 5.56
CA LEU A 11 -1.90 5.12 4.53
C LEU A 11 -0.55 4.58 4.08
N ILE A 12 0.35 4.27 5.02
CA ILE A 12 1.66 3.67 4.70
C ILE A 12 1.48 2.37 3.90
N LEU A 13 0.56 1.52 4.33
CA LEU A 13 0.28 0.25 3.65
C LEU A 13 -0.17 0.48 2.21
N PHE A 14 -1.11 1.40 1.97
CA PHE A 14 -1.57 1.69 0.61
C PHE A 14 -0.50 2.37 -0.24
N SER A 15 0.27 3.32 0.31
CA SER A 15 1.40 3.93 -0.39
C SER A 15 2.43 2.90 -0.84
N VAL A 16 2.79 1.94 0.02
CA VAL A 16 3.73 0.86 -0.33
C VAL A 16 3.18 -0.01 -1.45
N ILE A 17 1.90 -0.38 -1.40
CA ILE A 17 1.27 -1.20 -2.46
C ILE A 17 1.24 -0.46 -3.80
N ILE A 18 0.85 0.82 -3.80
CA ILE A 18 0.75 1.63 -5.02
C ILE A 18 2.14 1.82 -5.62
N LEU A 19 3.14 2.20 -4.82
CA LEU A 19 4.52 2.36 -5.28
C LEU A 19 5.11 1.04 -5.79
N ALA A 20 4.88 -0.07 -5.08
CA ALA A 20 5.30 -1.38 -5.53
C ALA A 20 4.72 -1.70 -6.90
N SER A 21 3.41 -1.49 -7.08
CA SER A 21 2.74 -1.74 -8.35
C SER A 21 3.31 -0.85 -9.46
N PHE A 22 3.46 0.45 -9.20
CA PHE A 22 4.01 1.42 -10.15
C PHE A 22 5.42 1.07 -10.62
N TYR A 23 6.32 0.72 -9.68
CA TYR A 23 7.70 0.39 -10.03
C TYR A 23 7.88 -1.02 -10.58
N LEU A 24 6.99 -1.97 -10.26
CA LEU A 24 7.07 -3.33 -10.77
C LEU A 24 6.46 -3.46 -12.17
N ASP A 25 5.52 -2.59 -12.54
CA ASP A 25 4.82 -2.64 -13.83
C ASP A 25 5.76 -2.70 -15.05
N PRO A 26 6.85 -1.91 -15.14
CA PRO A 26 7.79 -1.99 -16.25
C PRO A 26 8.58 -3.30 -16.32
N TYR A 27 8.74 -4.01 -15.19
CA TYR A 27 9.51 -5.24 -15.09
C TYR A 27 8.67 -6.51 -15.18
N ILE A 28 7.34 -6.43 -15.03
CA ILE A 28 6.43 -7.57 -15.18
C ILE A 28 5.73 -7.45 -16.54
N ASN A 29 6.53 -7.29 -17.59
CA ASN A 29 6.03 -7.18 -18.96
C ASN A 29 6.75 -8.18 -19.87
N LYS A 30 6.02 -8.78 -20.81
CA LYS A 30 6.61 -9.75 -21.74
C LYS A 30 7.66 -9.08 -22.65
N PRO A 31 8.72 -9.80 -23.05
CA PRO A 31 9.05 -11.18 -22.70
C PRO A 31 9.63 -11.30 -21.30
N PHE A 32 9.27 -12.37 -20.57
CA PHE A 32 9.74 -12.56 -19.20
C PHE A 32 11.25 -12.79 -19.16
N THR A 33 11.98 -11.94 -18.42
CA THR A 33 13.44 -12.03 -18.28
C THR A 33 13.87 -12.32 -16.84
N SER A 34 15.18 -12.55 -16.61
CA SER A 34 15.72 -12.80 -15.27
C SER A 34 15.48 -11.64 -14.29
N THR A 35 15.28 -10.42 -14.78
CA THR A 35 14.90 -9.26 -13.95
C THR A 35 13.47 -9.38 -13.40
N ASP A 36 12.58 -10.06 -14.12
CA ASP A 36 11.19 -10.25 -13.72
C ASP A 36 11.09 -11.21 -12.53
N LEU A 37 11.99 -12.20 -12.44
CA LEU A 37 12.09 -13.07 -11.27
C LEU A 37 12.42 -12.27 -10.00
N ILE A 38 13.31 -11.27 -10.11
CA ILE A 38 13.66 -10.38 -9.01
C ILE A 38 12.45 -9.51 -8.65
N ALA A 39 11.76 -8.96 -9.66
CA ALA A 39 10.54 -8.17 -9.48
C ALA A 39 9.44 -8.97 -8.75
N ILE A 40 9.24 -10.24 -9.12
CA ILE A 40 8.30 -11.15 -8.46
C ILE A 40 8.70 -11.41 -7.00
N ILE A 41 9.98 -11.66 -6.71
CA ILE A 41 10.48 -11.86 -5.33
C ILE A 41 10.24 -10.61 -4.48
N ILE A 42 10.48 -9.42 -5.03
CA ILE A 42 10.19 -8.14 -4.36
C ILE A 42 8.68 -8.00 -4.11
N GLY A 43 7.84 -8.29 -5.10
CA GLY A 43 6.38 -8.26 -4.97
C GLY A 43 5.87 -9.22 -3.88
N ILE A 44 6.37 -10.45 -3.83
CA ILE A 44 6.05 -11.43 -2.79
C ILE A 44 6.48 -10.93 -1.42
N THR A 45 7.68 -10.36 -1.31
CA THR A 45 8.20 -9.79 -0.05
C THR A 45 7.27 -8.69 0.46
N ILE A 46 6.83 -7.80 -0.42
CA ILE A 46 5.89 -6.73 -0.10
C ILE A 46 4.53 -7.30 0.34
N LEU A 47 4.03 -8.35 -0.33
CA LEU A 47 2.81 -9.07 0.07
C LEU A 47 2.92 -9.69 1.47
N VAL A 48 4.05 -10.30 1.81
CA VAL A 48 4.32 -10.87 3.13
C VAL A 48 4.33 -9.78 4.21
N VAL A 49 4.92 -8.62 3.91
CA VAL A 49 4.88 -7.45 4.80
C VAL A 49 3.44 -7.00 5.02
N VAL A 50 2.65 -6.84 3.96
CA VAL A 50 1.22 -6.47 4.04
C VAL A 50 0.42 -7.47 4.89
N PHE A 51 0.65 -8.77 4.72
CA PHE A 51 -0.02 -9.80 5.51
C PHE A 51 0.35 -9.75 6.99
N ASN A 52 1.62 -9.54 7.32
CA ASN A 52 2.06 -9.35 8.69
C ASN A 52 1.59 -8.02 9.29
N PHE A 53 1.35 -6.99 8.47
CA PHE A 53 0.79 -5.72 8.92
C PHE A 53 -0.62 -5.84 9.52
N ASN A 54 -1.40 -6.86 9.13
CA ASN A 54 -2.68 -7.15 9.80
C ASN A 54 -2.49 -7.57 11.27
N LYS A 55 -1.33 -8.11 11.65
CA LYS A 55 -1.01 -8.39 13.07
C LYS A 55 -0.76 -7.11 13.86
N LEU A 56 -0.19 -6.07 13.25
CA LEU A 56 0.00 -4.75 13.89
C LEU A 56 -1.33 -4.11 14.28
N LYS A 57 -2.41 -4.43 13.54
CA LYS A 57 -3.77 -3.96 13.85
C LYS A 57 -4.40 -4.66 15.06
N LYS A 58 -3.88 -5.81 15.51
CA LYS A 58 -4.40 -6.53 16.69
C LYS A 58 -4.16 -5.78 18.01
N GLY A 59 -3.14 -4.92 18.07
CA GLY A 59 -2.87 -4.07 19.25
C GLY A 59 -3.72 -2.81 19.34
N LEU A 60 -4.50 -2.50 18.29
CA LEU A 60 -5.42 -1.37 18.29
C LEU A 60 -6.70 -1.79 19.03
N LYS A 61 -7.14 -1.00 20.02
CA LYS A 61 -8.46 -1.16 20.69
C LYS A 61 -9.58 -1.39 19.65
N PRO A 62 -10.67 -2.09 19.98
CA PRO A 62 -11.73 -2.37 19.03
C PRO A 62 -12.29 -1.07 18.44
N ILE A 63 -11.99 -0.83 17.16
CA ILE A 63 -12.58 0.24 16.35
C ILE A 63 -13.80 -0.35 15.65
N PRO A 64 -14.96 0.33 15.64
CA PRO A 64 -16.12 -0.10 14.87
C PRO A 64 -15.76 -0.35 13.41
N THR A 65 -16.28 -1.44 12.84
CA THR A 65 -15.97 -1.84 11.46
C THR A 65 -16.28 -0.73 10.45
N TYR A 66 -17.36 0.03 10.66
CA TYR A 66 -17.71 1.18 9.84
C TYR A 66 -16.58 2.22 9.77
N ASN A 67 -16.05 2.63 10.93
CA ASN A 67 -14.95 3.61 10.98
C ASN A 67 -13.68 3.06 10.34
N LYS A 68 -13.41 1.75 10.43
CA LYS A 68 -12.24 1.14 9.76
C LYS A 68 -12.36 1.23 8.24
N ILE A 69 -13.55 0.93 7.69
CA ILE A 69 -13.80 0.99 6.25
C ILE A 69 -13.66 2.44 5.79
N LEU A 70 -14.34 3.37 6.45
CA LEU A 70 -14.28 4.80 6.12
C LEU A 70 -12.83 5.34 6.14
N LEU A 71 -12.07 5.06 7.21
CA LEU A 71 -10.68 5.48 7.31
C LEU A 71 -9.78 4.82 6.26
N SER A 72 -10.10 3.59 5.83
CA SER A 72 -9.34 2.91 4.78
C SER A 72 -9.60 3.56 3.42
N VAL A 73 -10.85 3.88 3.11
CA VAL A 73 -11.19 4.61 1.87
C VAL A 73 -10.47 5.97 1.85
N ILE A 74 -10.54 6.73 2.95
CA ILE A 74 -9.85 8.02 3.06
C ILE A 74 -8.34 7.86 2.88
N ALA A 75 -7.72 6.90 3.58
CA ALA A 75 -6.29 6.66 3.46
C ALA A 75 -5.88 6.25 2.05
N PHE A 76 -6.73 5.49 1.34
CA PHE A 76 -6.48 5.07 -0.05
C PHE A 76 -6.52 6.26 -1.01
N VAL A 77 -7.53 7.13 -0.90
CA VAL A 77 -7.64 8.33 -1.74
C VAL A 77 -6.45 9.26 -1.50
N ILE A 78 -6.07 9.48 -0.23
CA ILE A 78 -4.90 10.29 0.11
C ILE A 78 -3.63 9.66 -0.47
N ALA A 79 -3.45 8.34 -0.34
CA ALA A 79 -2.29 7.65 -0.88
C ALA A 79 -2.20 7.80 -2.40
N ILE A 80 -3.31 7.65 -3.14
CA ILE A 80 -3.34 7.86 -4.59
C ILE A 80 -2.91 9.29 -4.96
N ILE A 81 -3.48 10.30 -4.30
CA ILE A 81 -3.15 11.71 -4.59
C ILE A 81 -1.66 11.97 -4.29
N VAL A 82 -1.18 11.54 -3.11
CA VAL A 82 0.21 11.75 -2.70
C VAL A 82 1.17 11.05 -3.65
N ILE A 83 0.93 9.78 -3.97
CA ILE A 83 1.80 9.03 -4.87
C ILE A 83 1.73 9.62 -6.28
N GLY A 84 0.55 9.94 -6.80
CA GLY A 84 0.38 10.52 -8.13
C GLY A 84 1.12 11.85 -8.29
N VAL A 85 1.09 12.71 -7.27
CA VAL A 85 1.88 13.96 -7.27
C VAL A 85 3.38 13.66 -7.18
N LEU A 86 3.80 12.70 -6.34
CA LEU A 86 5.21 12.34 -6.18
C LEU A 86 5.82 11.68 -7.42
N THR A 87 5.06 10.85 -8.13
CA THR A 87 5.50 10.20 -9.38
C THR A 87 5.33 11.11 -10.60
N GLY A 88 4.66 12.26 -10.45
CA GLY A 88 4.39 13.19 -11.54
C GLY A 88 3.23 12.78 -12.45
N GLU A 89 2.51 11.71 -12.11
CA GLU A 89 1.30 11.24 -12.80
C GLU A 89 0.10 12.18 -12.62
N MET A 90 0.09 12.97 -11.53
CA MET A 90 -0.88 14.03 -11.30
C MET A 90 -0.17 15.37 -11.15
N GLN A 91 -0.53 16.32 -12.01
CA GLN A 91 -0.10 17.71 -11.92
C GLN A 91 -1.32 18.58 -11.60
N PHE A 92 -1.17 19.45 -10.62
CA PHE A 92 -2.18 20.44 -10.20
C PHE A 92 -1.81 21.82 -10.71
#